data_AF-A0A2V7N5X0-F1
#
_entry.id   AF-A0A2V7N5X0-F1
#
_cell.length_a   1.000
_cell.length_b   1.000
_cell.length_c   1.000
_cell.angle_alpha   90.00
_cell.angle_beta   90.00
_cell.angle_gamma   90.00
#
_symmetry.space_group_name_H-M   'P 1'
#
loop_
_entity.id
_entity.type
_entity.pdbx_description
1 polymer ?
#
loop_
_entity_poly.entity_id
_entity_poly.type
_entity_poly.pdbx_seq_one_letter_code
_entity_poly.pdbx_strand_id
1 'polypeptide(L)'
;MRRPMRWTMRVRRGLLLAGTLLLGAVGARAQSAKSGKIDPTWLRADAASKTAEFKLVAGLTEANGGMNFNGFGRGGLVLTVPRGWNVVFHFKNEDPNLPHSVEVIADVEVIPVGPVPPAFEHATTGRIEQGFPTGQGTDVRFVPGKAGSFLIFCAVPGHGVAGMWIRLAVSDAVDKPALATAPER
;
A
#
# COMPACT_ATOMS: atom_id res chain seq x y z
N MET A 1 35.66 -63.36 11.89
CA MET A 1 35.36 -64.80 11.72
C MET A 1 33.94 -65.07 12.20
N ARG A 2 33.15 -65.85 11.42
CA ARG A 2 31.87 -66.52 11.75
C ARG A 2 30.64 -65.59 11.97
N ARG A 3 29.83 -65.32 10.94
CA ARG A 3 28.72 -66.08 10.31
C ARG A 3 27.36 -65.98 11.05
N PRO A 4 26.23 -66.01 10.30
CA PRO A 4 25.09 -65.10 10.50
C PRO A 4 23.85 -65.79 11.07
N MET A 5 22.95 -65.01 11.68
CA MET A 5 21.65 -65.51 12.11
C MET A 5 20.63 -65.36 10.96
N ARG A 6 20.24 -66.50 10.40
CA ARG A 6 19.15 -66.66 9.44
C ARG A 6 17.84 -66.70 10.22
N TRP A 7 16.89 -65.84 9.88
CA TRP A 7 15.47 -66.01 10.22
C TRP A 7 14.69 -66.21 8.93
N THR A 8 13.96 -67.32 8.88
CA THR A 8 13.16 -67.78 7.75
C THR A 8 11.70 -67.37 7.88
N MET A 9 11.12 -67.01 6.73
CA MET A 9 9.69 -67.07 6.35
C MET A 9 8.76 -66.09 7.10
N ARG A 10 7.84 -65.38 6.45
CA ARG A 10 6.91 -65.83 5.41
C ARG A 10 6.56 -64.67 4.47
N VAL A 11 6.59 -64.96 3.17
CA VAL A 11 5.98 -64.14 2.13
C VAL A 11 4.46 -64.19 2.29
N ARG A 12 3.82 -63.06 2.56
CA ARG A 12 2.39 -62.87 2.28
C ARG A 12 2.25 -61.99 1.06
N ARG A 13 1.82 -62.62 -0.04
CA ARG A 13 1.28 -61.94 -1.22
C ARG A 13 0.09 -61.10 -0.76
N GLY A 14 0.19 -59.78 -0.90
CA GLY A 14 -0.89 -58.84 -0.61
C GLY A 14 -0.92 -57.77 -1.69
N LEU A 15 -1.84 -57.99 -2.64
CA LEU A 15 -2.54 -57.02 -3.48
C LEU A 15 -1.77 -55.78 -3.99
N LEU A 16 -1.54 -55.77 -5.30
CA LEU A 16 -1.31 -54.56 -6.09
C LEU A 16 -2.48 -53.59 -5.90
N LEU A 17 -2.21 -52.45 -5.26
CA LEU A 17 -3.00 -51.23 -5.40
C LEU A 17 -2.06 -50.18 -5.97
N ALA A 18 -2.20 -49.94 -7.28
CA ALA A 18 -1.60 -48.81 -7.96
C ALA A 18 -2.20 -47.52 -7.34
N GLY A 19 -1.51 -46.96 -6.35
CA GLY A 19 -1.82 -45.64 -5.81
C GLY A 19 -1.37 -44.58 -6.80
N THR A 20 -2.32 -44.08 -7.58
CA THR A 20 -2.14 -42.94 -8.48
C THR A 20 -1.68 -41.73 -7.66
N LEU A 21 -0.51 -41.18 -8.00
CA LEU A 21 -0.06 -39.88 -7.50
C LEU A 21 -1.08 -38.82 -7.89
N LEU A 22 -1.75 -38.22 -6.91
CA LEU A 22 -2.39 -36.92 -7.05
C LEU A 22 -1.45 -35.89 -6.42
N LEU A 23 -0.48 -35.40 -7.20
CA LEU A 23 0.15 -34.11 -6.93
C LEU A 23 -0.94 -33.04 -7.06
N GLY A 24 -1.56 -32.69 -5.93
CA GLY A 24 -2.38 -31.50 -5.83
C GLY A 24 -1.48 -30.28 -5.97
N ALA A 25 -1.27 -29.83 -7.21
CA ALA A 25 -0.76 -28.50 -7.47
C ALA A 25 -1.84 -27.51 -7.01
N VAL A 26 -1.76 -27.08 -5.75
CA VAL A 26 -2.46 -25.88 -5.30
C VAL A 26 -1.78 -24.73 -6.04
N GLY A 27 -2.30 -24.42 -7.23
CA GLY A 27 -1.93 -23.21 -7.94
C GLY A 27 -2.33 -22.04 -7.05
N ALA A 28 -1.36 -21.46 -6.34
CA ALA A 28 -1.50 -20.13 -5.80
C ALA A 28 -1.77 -19.22 -7.01
N ARG A 29 -3.05 -18.92 -7.26
CA ARG A 29 -3.40 -17.83 -8.15
C ARG A 29 -2.88 -16.58 -7.46
N ALA A 30 -1.72 -16.10 -7.92
CA ALA A 30 -1.36 -14.71 -7.74
C ALA A 30 -2.51 -13.92 -8.37
N GLN A 31 -3.42 -13.45 -7.53
CA GLN A 31 -4.54 -12.65 -7.93
C GLN A 31 -3.89 -11.34 -8.37
N SER A 32 -3.64 -11.19 -9.68
CA SER A 32 -3.18 -9.91 -10.23
C SER A 32 -4.17 -8.87 -9.73
N ALA A 33 -3.72 -8.05 -8.78
CA ALA A 33 -4.49 -6.92 -8.30
C ALA A 33 -4.86 -6.13 -9.55
N LYS A 34 -6.16 -6.03 -9.85
CA LYS A 34 -6.59 -5.08 -10.88
C LYS A 34 -6.14 -3.72 -10.38
N SER A 35 -5.13 -3.14 -11.01
CA SER A 35 -4.70 -1.78 -10.68
C SER A 35 -5.94 -0.89 -10.74
N GLY A 36 -6.16 -0.11 -9.69
CA GLY A 36 -7.27 0.83 -9.63
C GLY A 36 -7.28 1.75 -10.85
N LYS A 37 -8.45 2.27 -11.19
CA LYS A 37 -8.58 3.27 -12.27
C LYS A 37 -8.32 4.65 -11.67
N ILE A 38 -7.37 5.39 -12.24
CA ILE A 38 -7.14 6.79 -11.87
C ILE A 38 -8.30 7.64 -12.40
N ASP A 39 -8.91 8.42 -11.52
CA ASP A 39 -9.85 9.47 -11.91
C ASP A 39 -9.08 10.76 -12.20
N PRO A 40 -9.23 11.37 -13.40
CA PRO A 40 -8.53 12.60 -13.75
C PRO A 40 -8.94 13.80 -12.88
N THR A 41 -10.08 13.74 -12.19
CA THR A 41 -10.54 14.82 -11.31
C THR A 41 -9.82 14.86 -9.96
N TRP A 42 -9.01 13.84 -9.64
CA TRP A 42 -8.31 13.79 -8.35
C TRP A 42 -7.13 14.75 -8.26
N LEU A 43 -6.52 15.13 -9.38
CA LEU A 43 -5.34 16.01 -9.37
C LEU A 43 -5.62 17.28 -10.16
N ARG A 44 -5.44 18.41 -9.48
CA ARG A 44 -5.46 19.74 -10.09
C ARG A 44 -4.08 20.38 -9.92
N ALA A 45 -3.60 21.00 -10.99
CA ALA A 45 -2.37 21.77 -10.99
C ALA A 45 -2.68 23.25 -11.25
N ASP A 46 -2.09 24.12 -10.44
CA ASP A 46 -2.03 25.56 -10.70
C ASP A 46 -0.55 25.96 -10.81
N ALA A 47 -0.10 26.22 -12.03
CA ALA A 47 1.28 26.59 -12.31
C ALA A 47 1.63 28.02 -11.85
N ALA A 48 0.64 28.93 -11.76
CA ALA A 48 0.88 30.30 -11.34
C ALA A 48 1.18 30.39 -9.84
N SER A 49 0.41 29.67 -9.03
CA SER A 49 0.64 29.56 -7.59
C SER A 49 1.60 28.42 -7.18
N LYS A 50 2.08 27.63 -8.16
CA LYS A 50 2.87 26.40 -7.95
C LYS A 50 2.20 25.47 -6.94
N THR A 51 0.92 25.16 -7.19
CA THR A 51 0.10 24.34 -6.29
C THR A 51 -0.34 23.05 -6.98
N ALA A 52 -0.19 21.93 -6.27
CA ALA A 52 -0.73 20.63 -6.60
C ALA A 52 -1.81 20.28 -5.56
N GLU A 53 -3.07 20.27 -5.99
CA GLU A 53 -4.22 19.85 -5.17
C GLU A 53 -4.57 18.41 -5.52
N PHE A 54 -4.56 17.54 -4.51
CA PHE A 54 -4.84 16.12 -4.66
C PHE A 54 -6.01 15.70 -3.76
N LYS A 55 -7.10 15.24 -4.38
CA LYS A 55 -8.23 14.62 -3.68
C LYS A 55 -7.78 13.26 -3.15
N LEU A 56 -7.67 13.13 -1.83
CA LEU A 56 -7.17 11.94 -1.16
C LEU A 56 -8.28 11.31 -0.34
N VAL A 57 -8.82 10.18 -0.80
CA VAL A 57 -9.97 9.51 -0.17
C VAL A 57 -9.53 8.19 0.42
N ALA A 58 -9.59 8.04 1.74
CA ALA A 58 -9.45 6.74 2.38
C ALA A 58 -10.72 5.91 2.20
N GLY A 59 -10.58 4.61 1.93
CA GLY A 59 -11.72 3.69 1.83
C GLY A 59 -12.66 3.97 0.68
N LEU A 60 -12.18 4.55 -0.44
CA LEU A 60 -13.01 4.89 -1.60
C LEU A 60 -13.68 3.65 -2.23
N THR A 61 -13.06 2.47 -2.07
CA THR A 61 -13.56 1.20 -2.61
C THR A 61 -13.31 0.06 -1.61
N GLU A 62 -13.88 -1.11 -1.87
CA GLU A 62 -13.62 -2.35 -1.11
C GLU A 62 -12.21 -2.94 -1.32
N ALA A 63 -11.38 -2.35 -2.20
CA ALA A 63 -10.03 -2.83 -2.43
C ALA A 63 -9.21 -2.84 -1.14
N ASN A 64 -8.40 -3.88 -0.96
CA ASN A 64 -7.64 -4.11 0.28
C ASN A 64 -8.54 -4.14 1.55
N GLY A 65 -9.80 -4.56 1.42
CA GLY A 65 -10.74 -4.60 2.56
C GLY A 65 -11.05 -3.21 3.14
N GLY A 66 -11.08 -2.17 2.29
CA GLY A 66 -11.26 -0.77 2.70
C GLY A 66 -9.93 -0.02 2.97
N MET A 67 -8.84 -0.75 3.17
CA MET A 67 -7.51 -0.20 3.53
C MET A 67 -6.76 0.41 2.34
N ASN A 68 -7.33 1.43 1.71
CA ASN A 68 -6.79 2.05 0.51
C ASN A 68 -6.91 3.58 0.53
N PHE A 69 -6.03 4.23 -0.25
CA PHE A 69 -6.22 5.60 -0.69
C PHE A 69 -6.64 5.60 -2.16
N ASN A 70 -7.81 6.17 -2.45
CA ASN A 70 -8.39 6.28 -3.79
C ASN A 70 -8.54 4.93 -4.51
N GLY A 71 -8.74 3.84 -3.77
CA GLY A 71 -8.79 2.47 -4.30
C GLY A 71 -7.44 1.77 -4.45
N PHE A 72 -6.33 2.41 -4.06
CA PHE A 72 -4.98 1.86 -4.14
C PHE A 72 -4.36 1.61 -2.77
N GLY A 73 -3.61 0.52 -2.65
CA GLY A 73 -2.76 0.21 -1.50
C GLY A 73 -1.39 -0.27 -1.97
N ARG A 74 -0.50 -0.57 -1.02
CA ARG A 74 0.84 -1.13 -1.25
C ARG A 74 1.65 -0.37 -2.31
N GLY A 75 1.45 0.94 -2.40
CA GLY A 75 2.17 1.79 -3.35
C GLY A 75 1.60 1.84 -4.76
N GLY A 76 0.47 1.19 -5.04
CA GLY A 76 -0.06 1.02 -6.39
C GLY A 76 -0.41 2.32 -7.14
N LEU A 77 -0.48 3.46 -6.44
CA LEU A 77 -0.61 4.81 -7.00
C LEU A 77 0.64 5.63 -6.66
N VAL A 78 1.10 6.41 -7.64
CA VAL A 78 2.19 7.37 -7.49
C VAL A 78 1.67 8.77 -7.78
N LEU A 79 1.78 9.66 -6.80
CA LEU A 79 1.68 11.10 -7.01
C LEU A 79 3.09 11.65 -7.24
N THR A 80 3.35 12.21 -8.41
CA THR A 80 4.59 12.95 -8.69
C THR A 80 4.31 14.45 -8.57
N VAL A 81 5.15 15.18 -7.83
CA VAL A 81 5.07 16.65 -7.69
C VAL A 81 6.43 17.30 -7.93
N PRO A 82 6.49 18.52 -8.48
CA PRO A 82 7.72 19.28 -8.51
C PRO A 82 8.18 19.65 -7.09
N ARG A 83 9.49 19.63 -6.83
CA ARG A 83 10.06 20.12 -5.57
C ARG A 83 9.70 21.59 -5.34
N GLY A 84 9.38 21.94 -4.09
CA GLY A 84 9.08 23.32 -3.70
C GLY A 84 7.69 23.84 -4.11
N TRP A 85 6.83 23.00 -4.68
CA TRP A 85 5.42 23.35 -4.90
C TRP A 85 4.60 23.21 -3.62
N ASN A 86 3.53 24.00 -3.50
CA ASN A 86 2.51 23.76 -2.48
C ASN A 86 1.78 22.47 -2.81
N VAL A 87 1.81 21.50 -1.90
CA VAL A 87 1.05 20.26 -2.01
C VAL A 87 -0.10 20.33 -1.02
N VAL A 88 -1.32 20.15 -1.53
CA VAL A 88 -2.54 20.13 -0.74
C VAL A 88 -3.21 18.79 -0.92
N PHE A 89 -3.33 18.02 0.14
CA PHE A 89 -4.19 16.83 0.16
C PHE A 89 -5.55 17.22 0.72
N HIS A 90 -6.59 17.08 -0.08
CA HIS A 90 -7.97 17.17 0.38
C HIS A 90 -8.37 15.81 0.93
N PHE A 91 -8.03 15.55 2.19
CA PHE A 91 -8.25 14.24 2.79
C PHE A 91 -9.69 14.08 3.28
N LYS A 92 -10.29 12.93 2.92
CA LYS A 92 -11.60 12.49 3.39
C LYS A 92 -11.54 10.98 3.68
N ASN A 93 -12.12 10.56 4.78
CA ASN A 93 -12.39 9.15 5.02
C ASN A 93 -13.80 8.78 4.57
N GLU A 94 -13.90 7.80 3.68
CA GLU A 94 -15.15 7.17 3.23
C GLU A 94 -15.29 5.71 3.66
N ASP A 95 -14.28 5.13 4.34
CA ASP A 95 -14.40 3.80 4.94
C ASP A 95 -15.53 3.80 5.98
N PRO A 96 -16.51 2.87 5.91
CA PRO A 96 -17.63 2.85 6.84
C PRO A 96 -17.28 2.29 8.23
N ASN A 97 -16.15 1.59 8.37
CA ASN A 97 -15.81 0.80 9.55
C ASN A 97 -14.58 1.32 10.29
N LEU A 98 -13.59 1.86 9.57
CA LEU A 98 -12.27 2.15 10.12
C LEU A 98 -11.93 3.65 10.05
N PRO A 99 -11.31 4.20 11.11
CA PRO A 99 -10.76 5.54 11.04
C PRO A 99 -9.44 5.54 10.26
N HIS A 100 -9.19 6.62 9.50
CA HIS A 100 -7.97 6.75 8.71
C HIS A 100 -7.30 8.12 8.89
N SER A 101 -5.98 8.14 8.75
CA SER A 101 -5.16 9.34 8.82
C SER A 101 -4.20 9.40 7.63
N VAL A 102 -3.50 10.52 7.49
CA VAL A 102 -2.43 10.66 6.50
C VAL A 102 -1.19 11.21 7.19
N GLU A 103 -0.06 10.61 6.83
CA GLU A 103 1.28 11.05 7.15
C GLU A 103 2.18 10.83 5.93
N VAL A 104 3.00 11.81 5.57
CA VAL A 104 4.04 11.63 4.54
C VAL A 104 5.34 11.22 5.21
N ILE A 105 5.87 10.06 4.84
CA ILE A 105 7.11 9.50 5.41
C ILE A 105 8.14 9.23 4.32
N ALA A 106 9.40 9.06 4.71
CA ALA A 106 10.43 8.59 3.79
C ALA A 106 10.05 7.20 3.23
N ASP A 107 10.46 6.89 2.00
CA ASP A 107 10.36 5.52 1.50
C ASP A 107 11.24 4.59 2.36
N VAL A 108 10.65 3.48 2.81
CA VAL A 108 11.23 2.53 3.75
C VAL A 108 10.94 1.12 3.30
N GLU A 109 11.87 0.20 3.54
CA GLU A 109 11.69 -1.21 3.21
C GLU A 109 10.70 -1.91 4.15
N VAL A 110 10.78 -1.61 5.44
CA VAL A 110 9.88 -2.14 6.47
C VAL A 110 8.86 -1.06 6.81
N ILE A 111 7.59 -1.34 6.51
CA ILE A 111 6.50 -0.40 6.79
C ILE A 111 6.29 -0.26 8.31
N PRO A 112 6.25 0.96 8.86
CA PRO A 112 6.01 1.17 10.28
C PRO A 112 4.64 0.68 10.74
N VAL A 113 4.56 0.24 12.00
CA VAL A 113 3.30 -0.18 12.64
C VAL A 113 2.43 1.00 13.07
N GLY A 114 2.94 2.22 13.07
CA GLY A 114 2.28 3.44 13.53
C GLY A 114 3.02 4.69 13.06
N PRO A 115 2.77 5.86 13.65
CA PRO A 115 3.38 7.12 13.22
C PRO A 115 4.89 7.13 13.40
N VAL A 116 5.56 7.88 12.53
CA VAL A 116 6.99 8.19 12.60
C VAL A 116 7.19 9.68 12.32
N PRO A 117 8.39 10.27 12.52
CA PRO A 117 8.59 11.66 12.13
C PRO A 117 8.24 11.91 10.65
N PRO A 118 7.38 12.88 10.32
CA PRO A 118 6.99 13.14 8.95
C PRO A 118 8.18 13.64 8.12
N ALA A 119 8.20 13.28 6.84
CA ALA A 119 9.29 13.63 5.93
C ALA A 119 9.36 15.13 5.62
N PHE A 120 8.25 15.84 5.83
CA PHE A 120 8.10 17.29 5.64
C PHE A 120 7.26 17.88 6.77
N GLU A 121 7.54 19.13 7.12
CA GLU A 121 6.73 19.88 8.08
C GLU A 121 5.28 19.96 7.59
N HIS A 122 4.33 19.83 8.52
CA HIS A 122 2.88 19.88 8.29
C HIS A 122 2.31 18.80 7.35
N ALA A 123 3.10 17.80 6.94
CA ALA A 123 2.64 16.74 6.04
C ALA A 123 1.86 15.61 6.76
N THR A 124 0.98 15.97 7.70
CA THR A 124 0.12 15.04 8.44
C THR A 124 -1.28 15.61 8.67
N THR A 125 -2.26 14.75 8.99
CA THR A 125 -3.61 15.16 9.38
C THR A 125 -3.76 15.55 10.86
N GLY A 126 -2.67 15.55 11.65
CA GLY A 126 -2.65 15.86 13.09
C GLY A 126 -3.27 14.79 14.02
N ARG A 127 -4.43 14.22 13.66
CA ARG A 127 -5.05 13.06 14.34
C ARG A 127 -4.47 11.75 13.83
N ILE A 128 -3.15 11.59 13.94
CA ILE A 128 -2.42 10.59 13.16
C ILE A 128 -2.71 9.16 13.63
N GLU A 129 -2.77 8.93 14.94
CA GLU A 129 -3.12 7.61 15.50
C GLU A 129 -4.63 7.38 15.58
N GLN A 130 -5.40 8.42 15.91
CA GLN A 130 -6.85 8.29 16.09
C GLN A 130 -7.60 8.22 14.77
N GLY A 131 -7.05 8.83 13.71
CA GLY A 131 -7.70 8.98 12.43
C GLY A 131 -8.96 9.85 12.45
N PHE A 132 -9.56 9.96 11.28
CA PHE A 132 -10.87 10.56 11.05
C PHE A 132 -11.87 9.43 10.81
N PRO A 133 -13.05 9.45 11.45
CA PRO A 133 -14.10 8.47 11.17
C PRO A 133 -14.74 8.72 9.79
N THR A 134 -15.64 7.82 9.38
CA THR A 134 -16.38 7.91 8.12
C THR A 134 -17.01 9.28 7.93
N GLY A 135 -16.95 9.79 6.70
CA GLY A 135 -17.52 11.10 6.36
C GLY A 135 -16.76 12.28 6.97
N GLN A 136 -15.59 12.10 7.59
CA GLN A 136 -14.77 13.20 8.12
C GLN A 136 -13.40 13.28 7.44
N GLY A 137 -12.74 14.42 7.57
CA GLY A 137 -11.45 14.66 6.94
C GLY A 137 -10.93 16.05 7.25
N THR A 138 -9.77 16.37 6.68
CA THR A 138 -9.12 17.67 6.81
C THR A 138 -8.17 17.87 5.63
N ASP A 139 -7.71 19.09 5.42
CA ASP A 139 -6.67 19.34 4.42
C ASP A 139 -5.28 19.19 5.04
N VAL A 140 -4.37 18.55 4.32
CA VAL A 140 -2.93 18.53 4.64
C VAL A 140 -2.22 19.45 3.67
N ARG A 141 -1.42 20.39 4.18
CA ARG A 141 -0.70 21.38 3.35
C ARG A 141 0.76 21.39 3.72
N PHE A 142 1.64 21.18 2.74
CA PHE A 142 3.08 21.19 2.94
C PHE A 142 3.82 21.58 1.67
N VAL A 143 5.11 21.90 1.81
CA VAL A 143 6.02 22.18 0.70
C VAL A 143 7.18 21.20 0.77
N PRO A 144 7.34 20.27 -0.19
CA PRO A 144 8.43 19.33 -0.15
C PRO A 144 9.75 20.01 -0.54
N GLY A 145 10.62 20.21 0.45
CA GLY A 145 11.91 20.90 0.28
C GLY A 145 13.04 20.05 -0.32
N LYS A 146 12.85 18.72 -0.45
CA LYS A 146 13.83 17.77 -0.99
C LYS A 146 13.18 16.84 -2.01
N ALA A 147 13.88 16.57 -3.11
CA ALA A 147 13.51 15.56 -4.08
C ALA A 147 13.78 14.15 -3.55
N GLY A 148 13.04 13.16 -4.04
CA GLY A 148 13.17 11.76 -3.64
C GLY A 148 11.85 11.00 -3.63
N SER A 149 11.91 9.78 -3.09
CA SER A 149 10.77 8.87 -2.91
C SER A 149 10.25 8.91 -1.48
N PHE A 150 8.93 8.98 -1.36
CA PHE A 150 8.20 9.08 -0.10
C PHE A 150 6.93 8.23 -0.17
N LEU A 151 6.32 7.99 0.98
CA LEU A 151 5.03 7.30 1.08
C LEU A 151 3.99 8.28 1.63
N ILE A 152 2.77 8.23 1.08
CA ILE A 152 1.56 8.77 1.70
C ILE A 152 0.93 7.59 2.44
N PHE A 153 0.97 7.65 3.77
CA PHE A 153 0.82 6.51 4.66
C PHE A 153 -0.30 6.75 5.67
N CYS A 154 -1.10 5.72 5.95
CA CYS A 154 -2.05 5.75 7.07
C CYS A 154 -1.34 5.31 8.36
N ALA A 155 -1.19 6.24 9.30
CA ALA A 155 -0.44 6.00 10.53
C ALA A 155 -1.28 5.48 11.70
N VAL A 156 -2.59 5.30 11.50
CA VAL A 156 -3.42 4.57 12.46
C VAL A 156 -2.78 3.19 12.69
N PRO A 157 -2.57 2.77 13.95
CA PRO A 157 -1.77 1.57 14.24
C PRO A 157 -2.19 0.33 13.45
N GLY A 158 -1.23 -0.32 12.80
CA GLY A 158 -1.40 -1.51 11.96
C GLY A 158 -1.86 -1.25 10.52
N HIS A 159 -2.41 -0.07 10.21
CA HIS A 159 -3.01 0.20 8.89
C HIS A 159 -1.98 0.23 7.78
N GLY A 160 -0.83 0.85 8.03
CA GLY A 160 0.32 0.84 7.13
C GLY A 160 0.79 -0.57 6.77
N VAL A 161 0.99 -1.42 7.78
CA VAL A 161 1.41 -2.82 7.60
C VAL A 161 0.34 -3.64 6.85
N ALA A 162 -0.94 -3.30 7.02
CA ALA A 162 -2.04 -3.87 6.21
C ALA A 162 -2.04 -3.36 4.75
N GLY A 163 -1.08 -2.53 4.34
CA GLY A 163 -0.90 -2.06 2.97
C GLY A 163 -1.55 -0.71 2.68
N MET A 164 -1.98 0.05 3.68
CA MET A 164 -2.63 1.34 3.46
C MET A 164 -1.63 2.48 3.25
N TRP A 165 -1.03 2.48 2.07
CA TRP A 165 -0.12 3.53 1.62
C TRP A 165 -0.02 3.58 0.10
N ILE A 166 0.26 4.78 -0.42
CA ILE A 166 0.57 5.06 -1.83
C ILE A 166 1.89 5.83 -1.90
N ARG A 167 2.46 6.04 -3.09
CA ARG A 167 3.77 6.67 -3.27
C ARG A 167 3.65 8.16 -3.57
N LEU A 168 4.59 8.93 -3.05
CA LEU A 168 4.85 10.32 -3.42
C LEU A 168 6.27 10.41 -3.99
N ALA A 169 6.40 10.88 -5.23
CA ALA A 169 7.66 11.20 -5.86
C ALA A 169 7.82 12.72 -5.92
N VAL A 170 8.85 13.26 -5.28
CA VAL A 170 9.20 14.68 -5.39
C VAL A 170 10.35 14.80 -6.38
N SER A 171 10.18 15.57 -7.45
CA SER A 171 11.13 15.61 -8.57
C SER A 171 11.59 17.03 -8.88
N ASP A 172 12.88 17.18 -9.19
CA ASP A 172 13.47 18.39 -9.77
C ASP A 172 13.31 18.47 -11.30
N ALA A 173 12.91 17.37 -11.94
CA ALA A 173 12.89 17.22 -13.40
C ALA A 173 11.50 17.43 -14.03
N VAL A 174 10.47 17.73 -13.22
CA VAL A 174 9.10 17.94 -13.69
C VAL A 174 8.64 19.34 -13.31
N ASP A 175 7.84 19.95 -14.18
CA ASP A 175 7.28 21.29 -14.02
C ASP A 175 5.78 21.29 -13.70
N LYS A 176 5.16 20.10 -13.64
CA LYS A 176 3.76 19.88 -13.27
C LYS A 176 3.58 18.55 -12.53
N PRO A 177 2.58 18.45 -11.65
CA PRO A 177 2.28 17.19 -10.97
C PRO A 177 1.60 16.18 -11.90
N ALA A 178 1.68 14.90 -11.56
CA ALA A 178 1.04 13.82 -12.30
C ALA A 178 0.65 12.64 -11.38
N LEU A 179 -0.35 11.86 -11.81
CA LEU A 179 -0.69 10.57 -11.21
C LEU A 179 -0.34 9.45 -12.18
N ALA A 180 0.21 8.35 -11.66
CA ALA A 180 0.47 7.13 -12.42
C ALA A 180 0.23 5.89 -11.55
N THR A 181 -0.16 4.79 -12.18
CA THR A 181 -0.17 3.49 -11.50
C THR A 181 1.23 2.90 -11.46
N ALA A 182 1.49 2.06 -10.46
CA ALA A 182 2.72 1.29 -10.35
C ALA A 182 2.41 -0.10 -9.80
N PRO A 183 3.30 -1.09 -9.99
CA PRO A 183 3.19 -2.36 -9.29
C PRO A 183 3.17 -2.16 -7.78
N GLU A 184 2.32 -2.92 -7.09
CA GLU A 184 2.32 -2.98 -5.63
C GLU A 184 3.65 -3.55 -5.11
N ARG A 185 4.08 -3.13 -3.91
CA ARG A 185 5.25 -3.66 -3.20
C ARG A 185 4.87 -4.75 -2.23
#